data_AF-A0A2V3V9V8-F1
#
_entry.id   AF-A0A2V3V9V8-F1
#
_cell.length_a   1.000
_cell.length_b   1.000
_cell.length_c   1.000
_cell.angle_alpha   90.00
_cell.angle_beta   90.00
_cell.angle_gamma   90.00
#
_symmetry.space_group_name_H-M   'P 1'
#
loop_
_entity.id
_entity.type
_entity.pdbx_description
1 polymer ?
#
loop_
_entity_poly.entity_id
_entity_poly.type
_entity_poly.pdbx_seq_one_letter_code
_entity_poly.pdbx_strand_id
1 'polypeptide(L)' 'MQVRQRGSHVVMRRGSQGTVVPLHKPVKTGTLAGIIRQAEVSQDEFFKAIK' A
#
# COMPACT_ATOMS: atom_id res chain seq x y z
N MET A 1 -4.73 -4.00 -7.55
CA MET A 1 -6.21 -4.03 -7.58
C MET A 1 -6.74 -4.02 -6.16
N GLN A 2 -7.78 -3.21 -5.88
CA GLN A 2 -8.51 -3.26 -4.62
C GLN A 2 -9.39 -4.51 -4.57
N VAL A 3 -9.26 -5.30 -3.49
CA VAL A 3 -9.96 -6.58 -3.30
C VAL A 3 -11.15 -6.43 -2.36
N ARG A 4 -10.96 -5.76 -1.23
CA ARG A 4 -12.02 -5.49 -0.25
C ARG A 4 -11.69 -4.25 0.58
N GLN A 5 -12.70 -3.65 1.18
CA GLN A 5 -12.53 -2.53 2.10
C GLN A 5 -13.40 -2.72 3.33
N ARG A 6 -12.86 -2.38 4.51
CA ARG A 6 -13.61 -2.29 5.77
C ARG A 6 -13.23 -1.00 6.49
N GLY A 7 -14.17 -0.06 6.55
CA GLY A 7 -13.92 1.28 7.06
C GLY A 7 -12.78 1.96 6.30
N SER A 8 -11.80 2.48 7.02
CA SER A 8 -10.61 3.14 6.46
C SER A 8 -9.48 2.20 6.05
N HIS A 9 -9.68 0.88 6.02
CA HIS A 9 -8.64 -0.07 5.61
C HIS A 9 -9.04 -0.83 4.35
N VAL A 10 -8.15 -0.83 3.36
CA VAL A 10 -8.35 -1.46 2.05
C VAL A 10 -7.36 -2.58 1.86
N VAL A 11 -7.81 -3.76 1.44
CA VAL A 11 -6.94 -4.82 0.98
C VAL A 11 -6.64 -4.61 -0.50
N MET A 12 -5.37 -4.47 -0.83
CA MET A 12 -4.84 -4.33 -2.17
C MET A 12 -4.06 -5.60 -2.56
N ARG A 13 -4.16 -6.00 -3.83
CA ARG A 13 -3.43 -7.14 -4.40
C ARG A 13 -2.70 -6.75 -5.69
N ARG A 14 -1.44 -7.16 -5.83
CA ARG A 14 -0.60 -7.06 -7.03
C ARG A 14 -0.06 -8.47 -7.34
N GLY A 15 -0.59 -9.13 -8.36
CA GLY A 15 -0.25 -10.53 -8.66
C GLY A 15 -0.58 -11.45 -7.47
N SER A 16 0.41 -12.18 -6.96
CA SER A 16 0.31 -12.99 -5.74
C SER A 16 0.41 -12.19 -4.45
N GLN A 17 0.93 -10.96 -4.48
CA GLN A 17 1.17 -10.15 -3.28
C GLN A 17 -0.09 -9.43 -2.81
N GLY A 18 -0.37 -9.50 -1.51
CA GLY A 18 -1.49 -8.82 -0.87
C GLY A 18 -1.03 -7.98 0.32
N THR A 19 -1.57 -6.77 0.47
CA THR A 19 -1.30 -5.89 1.61
C THR A 19 -2.55 -5.12 2.03
N VAL A 20 -2.57 -4.64 3.26
CA VAL A 20 -3.63 -3.79 3.80
C VAL A 20 -3.14 -2.35 3.85
N VAL A 21 -3.85 -1.47 3.16
CA VAL A 21 -3.53 -0.05 3.04
C VAL A 21 -4.53 0.77 3.86
N PRO A 22 -4.07 1.54 4.87
CA PRO A 22 -4.90 2.51 5.57
C PRO A 22 -5.18 3.73 4.67
N LEU A 23 -6.46 4.04 4.50
CA LEU A 23 -6.99 5.24 3.85
C LEU A 23 -7.37 6.30 4.89
N HIS A 24 -6.39 6.73 5.68
CA HIS A 24 -6.52 7.87 6.58
C HIS A 24 -5.17 8.58 6.70
N LYS A 25 -5.20 9.84 7.12
CA LYS A 25 -3.99 10.64 7.34
C LYS A 25 -3.85 10.93 8.84
N PRO A 26 -2.62 10.93 9.41
CA PRO A 26 -1.35 10.57 8.77
C PRO A 26 -1.10 9.05 8.73
N VAL A 27 -0.45 8.57 7.67
CA VAL A 27 0.15 7.22 7.63
C VAL A 27 1.58 7.33 8.17
N LYS A 28 1.90 6.52 9.18
CA LYS A 28 3.26 6.51 9.75
C LYS A 28 4.28 6.03 8.71
N THR A 29 5.48 6.60 8.71
CA THR A 29 6.56 6.22 7.76
C THR A 29 6.88 4.73 7.80
N GLY A 30 6.92 4.11 8.98
CA GLY A 30 7.14 2.67 9.13
C GLY A 30 6.00 1.83 8.52
N THR A 31 4.75 2.28 8.65
CA THR A 31 3.60 1.63 8.02
C THR A 31 3.68 1.74 6.49
N LEU A 32 4.02 2.93 5.98
CA LEU A 32 4.21 3.13 4.54
C LEU A 32 5.33 2.24 3.99
N ALA A 33 6.48 2.21 4.65
CA ALA A 33 7.60 1.34 4.27
C ALA A 33 7.21 -0.15 4.28
N GLY A 34 6.44 -0.57 5.28
CA GLY A 34 5.92 -1.94 5.36
C GLY A 34 4.99 -2.29 4.19
N ILE A 35 4.08 -1.39 3.82
CA ILE A 35 3.17 -1.56 2.68
C ILE A 35 3.95 -1.70 1.37
N ILE A 36 4.92 -0.80 1.13
CA ILE A 36 5.76 -0.82 -0.08
C ILE A 36 6.53 -2.15 -0.18
N ARG A 37 7.13 -2.60 0.93
CA ARG A 37 7.84 -3.88 1.00
C ARG A 37 6.92 -5.07 0.71
N GLN A 38 5.74 -5.13 1.33
CA GLN A 38 4.77 -6.22 1.13
C GLN A 38 4.19 -6.25 -0.29
N ALA A 39 4.09 -5.09 -0.94
CA ALA A 39 3.66 -4.98 -2.32
C ALA A 39 4.77 -5.31 -3.33
N GLU A 40 5.99 -5.61 -2.87
CA GLU A 40 7.21 -5.80 -3.69
C GLU A 40 7.42 -4.64 -4.67
N VAL A 41 7.14 -3.42 -4.21
CA VAL A 41 7.33 -2.17 -4.98
C VAL A 41 8.68 -1.57 -4.60
N SER A 42 9.47 -1.13 -5.57
CA SER A 42 10.69 -0.37 -5.28
C SER A 42 10.36 1.07 -4.90
N GLN A 43 11.24 1.74 -4.14
CA GLN A 43 11.05 3.14 -3.79
C GLN A 43 10.94 4.03 -5.06
N ASP A 44 11.75 3.76 -6.07
CA ASP A 44 11.71 4.50 -7.34
C ASP A 44 10.38 4.33 -8.07
N GLU A 45 9.85 3.10 -8.13
CA GLU A 45 8.54 2.83 -8.72
C GLU A 45 7.44 3.56 -7.95
N PHE A 46 7.51 3.54 -6.61
CA PHE A 46 6.59 4.25 -5.74
C PHE A 46 6.62 5.77 -5.98
N PHE A 47 7.80 6.38 -5.99
CA PHE A 47 7.94 7.83 -6.21
C PHE A 47 7.55 8.25 -7.63
N LYS A 48 7.78 7.40 -8.64
CA LYS A 48 7.28 7.65 -10.00
C LYS A 48 5.75 7.67 -10.07
N ALA A 49 5.07 6.87 -9.25
CA ALA A 49 3.61 6.76 -9.24
C ALA A 49 2.88 7.86 -8.44
N ILE A 50 3.61 8.66 -7.65
CA ILE A 50 3.04 9.79 -6.87
C ILE A 50 3.21 11.13 -7.61
N LYS A 51 3.92 11.14 -8.74
CA LYS A 51 4.02 12.29 -9.64
C LYS A 51 2.77 12.41 -10.50
#